data_AF-A0A6G0VIT7-F1
#
_entry.id   AF-A0A6G0VIT7-F1
#
_cell.length_a   1.000
_cell.length_b   1.000
_cell.length_c   1.000
_cell.angle_alpha   90.00
_cell.angle_beta   90.00
_cell.angle_gamma   90.00
#
_symmetry.space_group_name_H-M   'P 1'
#
loop_
_entity.id
_entity.type
_entity.pdbx_description
1 polymer ?
#
loop_
_entity_poly.entity_id
_entity_poly.type
_entity_poly.pdbx_seq_one_letter_code
_entity_poly.pdbx_strand_id
1 'polypeptide(L)'
;MLKTNIPNFFLVPILPKDYNSYGSRRGNDEVMVRGTFANTRIINKLASTTGPKTIHIPSVGCFDAAQMYAKEGRPLIAIVGKDYGSGSSRDWAAKGTSLLGIKAVVAESYERIHRSNLVGMGIITLQFRSGENAETLKLTGHEIYDIDIPQNCKPLQEIQVKVNN
;
A
#
# COMPACT_ATOMS: atom_id res chain seq x y z
N MET A 1 -12.08 24.42 16.07
CA MET A 1 -11.49 25.28 15.03
C MET A 1 -10.42 26.13 15.71
N LEU A 2 -9.14 25.76 15.59
CA LEU A 2 -8.04 26.50 16.21
C LEU A 2 -7.91 27.86 15.51
N LYS A 3 -8.31 28.93 16.19
CA LYS A 3 -8.11 30.32 15.74
C LYS A 3 -6.72 30.78 16.15
N THR A 4 -5.69 30.29 15.48
CA THR A 4 -4.34 30.84 15.62
C THR A 4 -4.19 32.04 14.69
N ASN A 5 -3.86 33.20 15.26
CA ASN A 5 -3.51 34.38 14.49
C ASN A 5 -2.17 34.12 13.78
N ILE A 6 -2.19 33.85 12.48
CA ILE A 6 -0.97 33.67 11.69
C ILE A 6 -0.56 35.06 11.19
N PRO A 7 0.53 35.65 11.70
CA PRO A 7 1.03 36.93 11.18
C PRO A 7 1.44 36.78 9.70
N ASN A 8 1.65 37.91 9.01
CA ASN A 8 2.04 37.95 7.59
C ASN A 8 3.07 36.86 7.26
N PHE A 9 2.72 35.94 6.35
CA PHE A 9 3.59 34.86 5.91
C PHE A 9 3.72 34.85 4.39
N PHE A 10 4.86 34.38 3.91
CA PHE A 10 5.09 34.08 2.50
C PHE A 10 5.27 32.58 2.34
N LEU A 11 4.68 32.00 1.29
CA LEU A 11 4.99 30.64 0.86
C LEU A 11 6.18 30.71 -0.11
N VAL A 12 7.25 30.00 0.22
CA VAL A 12 8.41 29.83 -0.66
C VAL A 12 8.54 28.36 -1.05
N PRO A 13 8.86 28.05 -2.32
CA PRO A 13 9.07 26.66 -2.73
C PRO A 13 10.37 26.12 -2.12
N ILE A 14 10.36 24.85 -1.74
CA ILE A 14 11.59 24.13 -1.39
C ILE A 14 12.28 23.76 -2.71
N LEU A 15 13.56 24.08 -2.86
CA LEU A 15 14.31 23.75 -4.08
C LEU A 15 14.69 22.26 -4.08
N PRO A 16 14.85 21.61 -5.26
CA PRO A 16 15.19 20.19 -5.32
C PRO A 16 16.45 19.79 -4.54
N LYS A 17 17.45 20.67 -4.49
CA LYS A 17 18.68 20.47 -3.69
C LYS A 17 18.42 20.37 -2.18
N ASP A 18 17.30 20.92 -1.71
CA ASP A 18 16.92 20.99 -0.30
C ASP A 18 15.89 19.91 0.09
N TYR A 19 15.51 19.02 -0.83
CA TYR A 19 14.55 17.94 -0.55
C TYR A 19 15.04 16.98 0.53
N ASN A 20 16.36 16.72 0.58
CA ASN A 20 16.98 15.73 1.46
C ASN A 20 16.40 14.32 1.21
N SER A 21 16.76 13.33 2.03
CA SER A 21 16.31 11.94 1.88
C SER A 21 14.93 11.72 2.50
N TYR A 22 14.19 10.70 2.03
CA TYR A 22 12.96 10.25 2.72
C TYR A 22 13.20 9.93 4.20
N GLY A 23 14.39 9.41 4.56
CA GLY A 23 14.75 9.15 5.95
C GLY A 23 14.70 10.39 6.84
N SER A 24 15.13 11.54 6.33
CA SER A 24 15.08 12.82 7.05
C SER A 24 13.66 13.39 7.21
N ARG A 25 12.71 12.89 6.41
CA ARG A 25 11.32 13.39 6.35
C ARG A 25 10.33 12.47 7.05
N ARG A 26 10.80 11.48 7.83
CA ARG A 26 9.93 10.50 8.52
C ARG A 26 8.88 11.10 9.46
N GLY A 27 9.10 12.33 9.95
CA GLY A 27 8.14 13.08 10.77
C GLY A 27 7.03 13.78 9.99
N ASN A 28 7.11 13.82 8.66
CA ASN A 28 6.09 14.42 7.79
C ASN A 28 5.37 13.30 7.03
N ASP A 29 4.10 13.10 7.36
CA ASP A 29 3.29 12.05 6.76
C ASP A 29 2.97 12.31 5.29
N GLU A 30 2.69 13.55 4.90
CA GLU A 30 2.42 13.89 3.49
C GLU A 30 3.57 13.47 2.56
N VAL A 31 4.82 13.67 2.98
CA VAL A 31 6.00 13.26 2.20
C VAL A 31 6.13 11.74 2.18
N MET A 32 5.93 11.09 3.33
CA MET A 32 6.22 9.67 3.45
C MET A 32 5.15 8.78 2.81
N VAL A 33 3.88 9.20 2.82
CA VAL A 33 2.81 8.50 2.08
C VAL A 33 3.09 8.57 0.57
N ARG A 34 3.52 9.73 0.06
CA ARG A 34 3.94 9.88 -1.35
C ARG A 34 5.18 9.05 -1.69
N GLY A 35 6.06 8.81 -0.72
CA GLY A 35 7.21 7.92 -0.84
C GLY A 35 6.87 6.42 -0.79
N THR A 36 5.62 6.06 -0.49
CA THR A 36 5.20 4.66 -0.38
C THR A 36 5.03 4.05 -1.78
N PHE A 37 5.67 2.90 -2.01
CA PHE A 37 5.84 2.29 -3.33
C PHE A 37 6.52 3.20 -4.39
N ALA A 38 7.23 4.24 -3.96
CA ALA A 38 7.92 5.19 -4.83
C ALA A 38 9.33 4.75 -5.30
N ASN A 39 9.71 3.49 -5.03
CA ASN A 39 11.03 2.98 -5.40
C ASN A 39 11.11 2.81 -6.93
N THR A 40 12.15 3.36 -7.56
CA THR A 40 12.39 3.28 -9.00
C THR A 40 12.60 1.85 -9.52
N ARG A 41 12.89 0.90 -8.64
CA ARG A 41 13.11 -0.52 -8.96
C ARG A 41 11.91 -1.42 -8.66
N ILE A 42 10.77 -0.88 -8.21
CA ILE A 42 9.59 -1.71 -7.99
C ILE A 42 9.06 -2.23 -9.33
N ILE A 43 8.63 -3.49 -9.34
CA ILE A 43 7.99 -4.12 -10.50
C ILE A 43 6.54 -4.32 -10.13
N ASN A 44 5.65 -3.57 -10.78
CA ASN A 44 4.22 -3.76 -10.68
C ASN A 44 3.75 -4.55 -11.90
N LYS A 45 3.17 -5.75 -11.69
CA LYS A 45 2.71 -6.62 -12.79
C LYS A 45 1.57 -6.02 -13.62
N LEU A 46 0.88 -5.00 -13.10
CA LEU A 46 -0.08 -4.22 -13.86
C LEU A 46 0.60 -3.18 -14.75
N ALA A 47 1.78 -2.68 -14.38
CA ALA A 47 2.47 -1.66 -15.16
C ALA A 47 3.33 -2.28 -16.28
N SER A 48 3.39 -1.61 -17.43
CA SER A 48 4.22 -2.04 -18.56
C SER A 48 5.73 -1.83 -18.35
N THR A 49 6.13 -1.06 -17.33
CA THR A 49 7.53 -0.69 -17.09
C THR A 49 7.87 -0.76 -15.59
N THR A 50 9.14 -1.04 -15.30
CA THR A 50 9.69 -0.95 -13.93
C THR A 50 9.60 0.50 -13.43
N GLY A 51 9.22 0.66 -12.17
CA GLY A 51 9.11 1.94 -11.51
C GLY A 51 7.82 2.09 -10.71
N PRO A 52 7.66 3.22 -10.01
CA PRO A 52 6.61 3.43 -9.02
C PRO A 52 5.25 3.78 -9.65
N LYS A 53 4.81 2.95 -10.59
CA LYS A 53 3.60 3.17 -11.39
C LYS A 53 2.60 2.04 -11.16
N THR A 54 1.33 2.37 -11.37
CA THR A 54 0.24 1.40 -11.46
C THR A 54 -0.76 1.83 -12.53
N ILE A 55 -1.80 1.03 -12.77
CA ILE A 55 -2.86 1.36 -13.70
C ILE A 55 -4.06 1.90 -12.92
N HIS A 56 -4.28 3.20 -13.09
CA HIS A 56 -5.60 3.83 -13.11
C HIS A 56 -5.61 4.60 -14.45
N ILE A 57 -6.65 4.61 -15.28
CA ILE A 57 -6.52 5.11 -16.66
C ILE A 57 -6.48 6.66 -16.66
N PRO A 58 -5.38 7.31 -17.13
CA PRO A 58 -4.12 6.77 -17.68
C PRO A 58 -3.08 6.47 -16.58
N SER A 59 -2.17 5.48 -16.79
CA SER A 59 -1.22 5.03 -15.75
C SER A 59 -0.53 6.17 -15.00
N VAL A 60 -0.69 6.19 -13.68
CA VAL A 60 -0.16 7.21 -12.77
C VAL A 60 0.75 6.60 -11.70
N GLY A 61 1.40 7.46 -10.90
CA GLY A 61 2.16 7.01 -9.73
C GLY A 61 1.26 6.31 -8.71
N CYS A 62 1.83 5.38 -7.92
CA CYS A 62 1.05 4.61 -6.94
C CYS A 62 0.26 5.49 -5.95
N PHE A 63 0.84 6.61 -5.50
CA PHE A 63 0.15 7.57 -4.64
C PHE A 63 -1.05 8.22 -5.34
N ASP A 64 -0.86 8.69 -6.58
CA ASP A 64 -1.92 9.38 -7.33
C ASP A 64 -3.07 8.43 -7.62
N ALA A 65 -2.78 7.19 -8.02
CA ALA A 65 -3.81 6.15 -8.21
C ALA A 65 -4.59 5.91 -6.92
N ALA A 66 -3.89 5.78 -5.78
CA ALA A 66 -4.53 5.58 -4.49
C ALA A 66 -5.47 6.74 -4.12
N GLN A 67 -5.06 7.98 -4.40
CA GLN A 67 -5.90 9.16 -4.16
C GLN A 67 -7.13 9.20 -5.09
N MET A 68 -7.00 8.74 -6.34
CA MET A 68 -8.13 8.63 -7.26
C MET A 68 -9.13 7.57 -6.77
N TYR A 69 -8.67 6.37 -6.40
CA TYR A 69 -9.53 5.34 -5.83
C TYR A 69 -10.20 5.77 -4.52
N ALA A 70 -9.49 6.51 -3.66
CA ALA A 70 -10.07 7.07 -2.44
C ALA A 70 -11.22 8.06 -2.74
N LYS A 71 -11.08 8.91 -3.76
CA LYS A 71 -12.15 9.83 -4.21
C LYS A 71 -13.36 9.08 -4.77
N GLU A 72 -13.13 7.92 -5.40
CA GLU A 72 -14.17 7.03 -5.90
C GLU A 72 -14.82 6.19 -4.78
N GLY A 73 -14.32 6.26 -3.55
CA GLY A 73 -14.79 5.43 -2.43
C GLY A 73 -14.42 3.95 -2.61
N ARG A 74 -13.42 3.63 -3.44
CA ARG A 74 -13.01 2.26 -3.74
C ARG A 74 -11.87 1.83 -2.80
N PRO A 75 -12.08 0.81 -1.94
CA PRO A 75 -11.02 0.28 -1.10
C PRO A 75 -9.96 -0.43 -1.95
N LEU A 76 -8.72 -0.42 -1.47
CA LEU A 76 -7.60 -1.06 -2.16
C LEU A 76 -7.18 -2.35 -1.45
N ILE A 77 -6.71 -3.30 -2.25
CA ILE A 77 -5.98 -4.48 -1.78
C ILE A 77 -4.65 -4.57 -2.52
N ALA A 78 -3.66 -5.24 -1.92
CA ALA A 78 -2.41 -5.57 -2.60
C ALA A 78 -2.26 -7.09 -2.75
N ILE A 79 -2.04 -7.55 -3.97
CA ILE A 79 -1.65 -8.95 -4.26
C ILE A 79 -0.14 -8.99 -4.44
N VAL A 80 0.56 -9.76 -3.61
CA VAL A 80 2.02 -9.76 -3.53
C VAL A 80 2.59 -11.19 -3.53
N GLY A 81 3.82 -11.33 -4.01
CA GLY A 81 4.49 -12.62 -4.07
C GLY A 81 5.09 -13.07 -2.74
N LYS A 82 6.20 -13.81 -2.83
CA LYS A 82 6.93 -14.33 -1.67
C LYS A 82 7.74 -13.25 -0.95
N ASP A 83 8.00 -13.53 0.32
CA ASP A 83 8.89 -12.78 1.22
C ASP A 83 8.54 -11.29 1.29
N TYR A 84 7.22 -11.00 1.29
CA TYR A 84 6.73 -9.64 1.31
C TYR A 84 7.14 -8.94 2.60
N GLY A 85 7.83 -7.80 2.43
CA GLY A 85 8.38 -7.02 3.54
C GLY A 85 9.78 -7.39 3.98
N SER A 86 10.47 -8.28 3.25
CA SER A 86 11.88 -8.58 3.52
C SER A 86 12.77 -7.35 3.38
N GLY A 87 13.83 -7.31 4.21
CA GLY A 87 14.78 -6.20 4.27
C GLY A 87 14.75 -5.46 5.61
N SER A 88 15.37 -4.29 5.67
CA SER A 88 15.37 -3.49 6.89
C SER A 88 13.95 -3.01 7.21
N SER A 89 13.48 -3.33 8.42
CA SER A 89 12.21 -2.83 8.93
C SER A 89 12.22 -1.30 8.86
N ARG A 90 11.30 -0.74 8.07
CA ARG A 90 11.11 0.70 7.94
C ARG A 90 9.76 1.03 8.55
N ASP A 91 9.75 1.90 9.54
CA ASP A 91 8.56 2.35 10.28
C ASP A 91 7.38 2.73 9.35
N TRP A 92 7.72 3.22 8.16
CA TRP A 92 6.78 3.69 7.15
C TRP A 92 6.28 2.63 6.16
N ALA A 93 6.84 1.42 6.13
CA ALA A 93 6.40 0.38 5.19
C ALA A 93 4.94 -0.01 5.43
N ALA A 94 4.55 -0.29 6.68
CA ALA A 94 3.17 -0.60 7.02
C ALA A 94 2.29 0.66 7.12
N LYS A 95 2.78 1.73 7.77
CA LYS A 95 2.03 2.98 7.94
C LYS A 95 1.68 3.62 6.59
N GLY A 96 2.63 3.70 5.67
CA GLY A 96 2.42 4.19 4.32
C GLY A 96 1.39 3.36 3.55
N THR A 97 1.47 2.04 3.65
CA THR A 97 0.50 1.11 3.03
C THR A 97 -0.93 1.38 3.52
N SER A 98 -1.11 1.56 4.83
CA SER A 98 -2.41 1.90 5.43
C SER A 98 -2.92 3.27 4.97
N LEU A 99 -2.06 4.28 4.94
CA LEU A 99 -2.41 5.65 4.54
C LEU A 99 -2.68 5.81 3.03
N LEU A 100 -2.19 4.90 2.19
CA LEU A 100 -2.64 4.78 0.80
C LEU A 100 -4.07 4.22 0.68
N GLY A 101 -4.69 3.77 1.79
CA GLY A 101 -6.04 3.23 1.79
C GLY A 101 -6.11 1.72 1.53
N ILE A 102 -4.98 1.01 1.53
CA ILE A 102 -4.95 -0.45 1.40
C ILE A 102 -5.55 -1.08 2.66
N LYS A 103 -6.59 -1.89 2.48
CA LYS A 103 -7.35 -2.56 3.54
C LYS A 103 -6.90 -3.99 3.79
N ALA A 104 -6.41 -4.66 2.75
CA ALA A 104 -5.91 -6.02 2.83
C ALA A 104 -4.68 -6.22 1.96
N VAL A 105 -3.80 -7.11 2.38
CA VAL A 105 -2.70 -7.66 1.57
C VAL A 105 -2.92 -9.17 1.46
N VAL A 106 -2.78 -9.71 0.26
CA VAL A 106 -2.79 -11.14 -0.02
C VAL A 106 -1.41 -11.51 -0.56
N ALA A 107 -0.63 -12.28 0.21
CA ALA A 107 0.74 -12.63 -0.13
C ALA A 107 0.94 -14.13 -0.31
N GLU A 108 1.96 -14.55 -1.07
CA GLU A 108 2.43 -15.94 -1.00
C GLU A 108 3.12 -16.24 0.33
N SER A 109 3.93 -15.30 0.82
CA SER A 109 4.51 -15.35 2.17
C SER A 109 4.89 -13.95 2.66
N TYR A 110 5.00 -13.81 3.98
CA TYR A 110 5.41 -12.56 4.64
C TYR A 110 6.72 -12.73 5.40
N GLU A 111 7.50 -11.65 5.45
CA GLU A 111 8.46 -11.48 6.55
C GLU A 111 7.69 -11.26 7.87
N ARG A 112 8.15 -11.92 8.94
CA ARG A 112 7.46 -12.01 10.24
C ARG A 112 7.21 -10.64 10.89
N ILE A 113 8.22 -9.77 10.91
CA ILE A 113 8.12 -8.44 11.52
C ILE A 113 7.21 -7.55 10.69
N HIS A 114 7.35 -7.58 9.36
CA HIS A 114 6.50 -6.81 8.47
C HIS A 114 5.02 -7.20 8.58
N ARG A 115 4.70 -8.50 8.64
CA ARG A 115 3.34 -8.98 8.88
C ARG A 115 2.76 -8.39 10.17
N SER A 116 3.54 -8.40 11.24
CA SER A 116 3.12 -7.85 12.54
C SER A 116 2.85 -6.35 12.46
N ASN A 117 3.68 -5.60 11.72
CA ASN A 117 3.48 -4.17 11.51
C ASN A 117 2.21 -3.86 10.70
N LEU A 118 1.90 -4.64 9.66
CA LEU A 118 0.67 -4.49 8.88
C LEU A 118 -0.57 -4.71 9.75
N VAL A 119 -0.57 -5.79 10.54
CA VAL A 119 -1.65 -6.06 11.51
C VAL A 119 -1.79 -4.92 12.51
N GLY A 120 -0.67 -4.38 13.02
CA GLY A 120 -0.66 -3.22 13.91
C GLY A 120 -1.25 -1.94 13.29
N MET A 121 -1.23 -1.81 11.97
CA MET A 121 -1.87 -0.71 11.23
C MET A 121 -3.32 -1.01 10.81
N GLY A 122 -3.88 -2.14 11.26
CA GLY A 122 -5.25 -2.56 10.94
C GLY A 122 -5.42 -3.10 9.53
N ILE A 123 -4.33 -3.52 8.88
CA ILE A 123 -4.39 -4.14 7.54
C ILE A 123 -4.59 -5.64 7.71
N ILE A 124 -5.57 -6.20 6.99
CA ILE A 124 -5.80 -7.64 6.96
C ILE A 124 -4.68 -8.31 6.17
N THR A 125 -3.96 -9.25 6.80
CA THR A 125 -2.89 -10.01 6.12
C THR A 125 -3.37 -11.42 5.79
N LEU A 126 -3.79 -11.63 4.55
CA LEU A 126 -4.12 -12.95 4.01
C LEU A 126 -2.89 -13.58 3.35
N GLN A 127 -2.80 -14.90 3.41
CA GLN A 127 -1.77 -15.66 2.71
C GLN A 127 -2.44 -16.70 1.83
N PHE A 128 -1.95 -16.90 0.61
CA PHE A 128 -2.39 -17.99 -0.25
C PHE A 128 -2.17 -19.35 0.45
N ARG A 129 -2.97 -20.35 0.09
CA ARG A 129 -2.71 -21.71 0.57
C ARG A 129 -1.41 -22.24 -0.02
N SER A 130 -0.88 -23.29 0.61
CA SER A 130 0.34 -23.94 0.12
C SER A 130 0.18 -24.39 -1.33
N GLY A 131 1.03 -23.86 -2.21
CA GLY A 131 1.02 -24.16 -3.64
C GLY A 131 0.14 -23.23 -4.50
N GLU A 132 -0.60 -22.30 -3.88
CA GLU A 132 -1.39 -21.29 -4.58
C GLU A 132 -0.64 -19.94 -4.64
N ASN A 133 -0.91 -19.17 -5.70
CA ASN A 133 -0.46 -17.80 -5.91
C ASN A 133 -1.33 -17.13 -6.99
N ALA A 134 -1.04 -15.87 -7.32
CA ALA A 134 -1.79 -15.14 -8.34
C ALA A 134 -1.79 -15.86 -9.71
N GLU A 135 -0.66 -16.43 -10.14
CA GLU A 135 -0.54 -17.10 -11.44
C GLU A 135 -1.33 -18.39 -11.52
N THR A 136 -1.20 -19.26 -10.51
CA THR A 136 -1.89 -20.56 -10.45
C THR A 136 -3.40 -20.40 -10.38
N LEU A 137 -3.88 -19.35 -9.70
CA LEU A 137 -5.28 -18.97 -9.65
C LEU A 137 -5.73 -18.08 -10.82
N LYS A 138 -4.82 -17.76 -11.76
CA LYS A 138 -5.06 -16.93 -12.95
C LYS A 138 -5.61 -15.52 -12.64
N LEU A 139 -5.22 -14.95 -11.51
CA LEU A 139 -5.56 -13.59 -11.11
C LEU A 139 -4.77 -12.60 -11.97
N THR A 140 -5.49 -11.66 -12.57
CA THR A 140 -4.93 -10.61 -13.43
C THR A 140 -4.68 -9.31 -12.67
N GLY A 141 -5.37 -9.12 -11.54
CA GLY A 141 -5.37 -7.89 -10.76
C GLY A 141 -6.40 -6.85 -11.24
N HIS A 142 -7.21 -7.19 -12.24
CA HIS A 142 -8.33 -6.35 -12.72
C HIS A 142 -9.68 -6.73 -12.08
N GLU A 143 -9.70 -7.80 -11.29
CA GLU A 143 -10.90 -8.29 -10.65
C GLU A 143 -11.31 -7.44 -9.44
N ILE A 144 -12.57 -7.59 -9.03
CA ILE A 144 -13.09 -7.10 -7.76
C ILE A 144 -12.99 -8.22 -6.73
N TYR A 145 -12.33 -7.92 -5.61
CA TYR A 145 -12.09 -8.85 -4.53
C TYR A 145 -13.02 -8.55 -3.36
N ASP A 146 -13.83 -9.53 -2.98
CA ASP A 146 -14.74 -9.47 -1.84
C ASP A 146 -14.24 -10.41 -0.75
N ILE A 147 -13.94 -9.83 0.42
CA ILE A 147 -13.34 -10.50 1.58
C ILE A 147 -14.32 -10.37 2.75
N ASP A 148 -15.09 -11.42 2.98
CA ASP A 148 -16.03 -11.47 4.11
C ASP A 148 -15.29 -11.96 5.37
N ILE A 149 -15.11 -11.06 6.34
CA ILE A 149 -14.46 -11.37 7.61
C ILE A 149 -15.52 -11.70 8.66
N PRO A 150 -15.57 -12.94 9.16
CA PRO A 150 -16.55 -13.33 10.16
C PRO A 150 -16.26 -12.64 11.50
N GLN A 151 -17.32 -12.28 12.24
CA GLN A 151 -17.20 -11.62 13.55
C GLN A 151 -16.37 -12.44 14.55
N ASN A 152 -16.49 -13.77 14.51
CA ASN A 152 -15.78 -14.70 15.40
C ASN A 152 -14.56 -15.32 14.69
N CYS A 153 -13.75 -14.48 14.04
CA CYS A 153 -12.55 -14.96 13.36
C CYS A 153 -11.53 -15.54 14.35
N LYS A 154 -10.87 -16.63 13.94
CA LYS A 154 -9.82 -17.28 14.73
C LYS A 154 -8.43 -16.98 14.13
N PRO A 155 -7.37 -16.99 14.94
CA PRO A 155 -6.00 -16.93 14.43
C PRO A 155 -5.79 -18.00 13.36
N LEU A 156 -5.19 -17.60 12.23
CA LEU A 156 -4.88 -18.47 11.09
C LEU A 156 -6.11 -19.15 10.43
N GLN A 157 -7.32 -18.62 10.68
CA GLN A 157 -8.51 -19.10 10.01
C GLN A 157 -8.41 -18.90 8.49
N GLU A 158 -8.83 -19.92 7.74
CA GLU A 158 -9.01 -19.79 6.31
C GLU A 158 -10.24 -18.95 5.98
N ILE A 159 -10.06 -17.97 5.10
CA ILE A 159 -11.11 -17.08 4.63
C ILE A 159 -11.25 -17.29 3.13
N GLN A 160 -12.49 -17.49 2.68
CA GLN A 160 -12.79 -17.52 1.25
C GLN A 160 -12.84 -16.09 0.71
N VAL A 161 -12.00 -15.80 -0.29
CA VAL A 161 -12.05 -14.54 -1.04
C VAL A 161 -12.80 -14.79 -2.33
N LYS A 162 -13.88 -14.04 -2.56
CA LYS A 162 -14.63 -14.09 -3.82
C LYS A 162 -13.99 -13.12 -4.80
N VAL A 163 -13.87 -13.55 -6.05
CA VAL A 163 -13.23 -12.79 -7.13
C VAL A 163 -14.22 -12.68 -8.29
N ASN A 164 -14.56 -11.45 -8.66
CA ASN A 164 -15.52 -11.16 -9.73
C ASN A 164 -14.86 -10.29 -10.81
N ASN A 165 -15.21 -10.51 -12.07
CA ASN A 165 -14.77 -9.66 -13.20
C ASN A 165 -15.66 -8.44 -13.39
#